data_AF-A0A5B7AC51-F1
#
_entry.id   AF-A0A5B7AC51-F1
#
_cell.length_a   1.000
_cell.length_b   1.000
_cell.length_c   1.000
_cell.angle_alpha   90.00
_cell.angle_beta   90.00
_cell.angle_gamma   90.00
#
_symmetry.space_group_name_H-M   'P 1'
#
loop_
_entity.id
_entity.type
_entity.pdbx_description
1 polymer ?
#
loop_
_entity_poly.entity_id
_entity_poly.type
_entity_poly.pdbx_seq_one_letter_code
_entity_poly.pdbx_strand_id
1 'polypeptide(L)'
;MVGFVPRVHWVDQSNGNTDRYIYGGWWSVWWMGTYSMVLSKAAFFHRKYLSLYTNEMPASIREYVTKNRNCEDIAMSFLVANATGAPQIWVKGKIFEIGSTGISSLGSHSERRTQCVNRFVADFGRMPLVSTSVKAVDSRNIWFW
;
A
#
# COMPACT_ATOMS: atom_id res chain seq x y z
N MET A 1 -2.31 5.25 9.85
CA MET A 1 -2.21 6.00 8.57
C MET A 1 -3.60 6.06 7.99
N VAL A 2 -4.02 7.22 7.50
CA VAL A 2 -5.36 7.48 6.98
C VAL A 2 -5.21 8.12 5.62
N GLY A 3 -5.88 7.62 4.59
CA GLY A 3 -5.71 8.22 3.26
C GLY A 3 -6.77 7.77 2.26
N PHE A 4 -6.63 8.23 1.04
CA PHE A 4 -7.73 8.23 0.08
C PHE A 4 -7.51 7.29 -1.12
N VAL A 5 -6.30 6.74 -1.28
CA VAL A 5 -5.92 5.88 -2.41
C VAL A 5 -5.63 4.45 -1.92
N PRO A 6 -6.65 3.57 -1.86
CA PRO A 6 -6.47 2.20 -1.41
C PRO A 6 -5.82 1.33 -2.48
N ARG A 7 -5.03 0.35 -2.05
CA ARG A 7 -4.44 -0.72 -2.87
C ARG A 7 -4.48 -2.03 -2.11
N VAL A 8 -4.34 -3.13 -2.82
CA VAL A 8 -4.45 -4.46 -2.25
C VAL A 8 -3.26 -5.31 -2.64
N HIS A 9 -2.97 -6.33 -1.83
CA HIS A 9 -2.12 -7.44 -2.21
C HIS A 9 -2.92 -8.74 -2.03
N TRP A 10 -2.59 -9.76 -2.79
CA TRP A 10 -3.13 -11.11 -2.60
C TRP A 10 -2.05 -12.16 -2.86
N VAL A 11 -2.27 -13.38 -2.38
CA VAL A 11 -1.37 -14.52 -2.62
C VAL A 11 -1.60 -15.04 -4.03
N ASP A 12 -0.52 -15.27 -4.77
CA ASP A 12 -0.53 -15.90 -6.08
C ASP A 12 -0.84 -17.39 -5.95
N GLN A 13 -2.07 -17.81 -6.30
CA GLN A 13 -2.51 -19.20 -6.19
C GLN A 13 -2.12 -20.08 -7.39
N SER A 14 -1.45 -19.52 -8.41
CA SER A 14 -1.23 -20.19 -9.70
C SER A 14 -0.38 -21.46 -9.63
N ASN A 15 0.55 -21.57 -8.67
CA ASN A 15 1.53 -22.66 -8.60
C ASN A 15 1.50 -23.47 -7.30
N GLY A 16 0.45 -23.31 -6.46
CA GLY A 16 0.42 -23.90 -5.11
C GLY A 16 1.48 -23.34 -4.15
N ASN A 17 2.27 -22.35 -4.58
CA ASN A 17 3.26 -21.66 -3.79
C ASN A 17 2.59 -20.50 -3.04
N THR A 18 2.40 -20.64 -1.74
CA THR A 18 1.74 -19.64 -0.88
C THR A 18 2.59 -18.41 -0.59
N ASP A 19 3.84 -18.38 -1.06
CA ASP A 19 4.85 -17.42 -0.60
C ASP A 19 5.04 -16.25 -1.57
N ARG A 20 4.28 -16.21 -2.67
CA ARG A 20 4.33 -15.14 -3.66
C ARG A 20 3.10 -14.25 -3.54
N TYR A 21 3.32 -12.94 -3.51
CA TYR A 21 2.26 -11.94 -3.42
C TYR A 21 2.17 -11.13 -4.71
N ILE A 22 0.96 -10.72 -5.10
CA ILE A 22 0.71 -9.84 -6.25
C ILE A 22 0.18 -8.51 -5.76
N TYR A 23 0.69 -7.42 -6.34
CA TYR A 23 0.19 -6.07 -6.10
C TYR A 23 -1.02 -5.75 -6.97
N GLY A 24 -2.04 -5.15 -6.33
CA GLY A 24 -3.33 -4.81 -6.90
C GLY A 24 -3.64 -3.32 -6.98
N GLY A 25 -4.11 -2.90 -8.15
CA GLY A 25 -4.62 -1.54 -8.40
C GLY A 25 -6.05 -1.30 -7.89
N TRP A 26 -6.62 -0.19 -8.33
CA TRP A 26 -8.00 0.20 -8.00
C TRP A 26 -9.04 -0.84 -8.44
N TRP A 27 -8.92 -1.39 -9.65
CA TRP A 27 -9.84 -2.42 -10.14
C TRP A 27 -9.87 -3.63 -9.21
N SER A 28 -8.72 -4.09 -8.72
CA SER A 28 -8.64 -5.20 -7.76
C SER A 28 -9.34 -4.87 -6.44
N VAL A 29 -9.12 -3.66 -5.89
CA VAL A 29 -9.81 -3.21 -4.67
C VAL A 29 -11.32 -3.18 -4.87
N TRP A 30 -11.79 -2.70 -6.03
CA TRP A 30 -13.22 -2.63 -6.35
C TRP A 30 -13.84 -4.02 -6.44
N TRP A 31 -13.20 -4.95 -7.16
CA TRP A 31 -13.67 -6.33 -7.33
C TRP A 31 -13.64 -7.13 -6.03
N MET A 32 -12.57 -7.00 -5.24
CA MET A 32 -12.39 -7.79 -4.02
C MET A 32 -13.11 -7.19 -2.80
N GLY A 33 -13.51 -5.92 -2.85
CA GLY A 33 -14.11 -5.22 -1.71
C GLY A 33 -13.17 -5.05 -0.50
N THR A 34 -11.87 -5.33 -0.67
CA THR A 34 -10.86 -5.30 0.38
C THR A 34 -9.63 -4.52 -0.09
N TYR A 35 -8.89 -3.98 0.86
CA TYR A 35 -7.60 -3.35 0.64
C TYR A 35 -6.67 -3.68 1.81
N SER A 36 -5.37 -3.50 1.60
CA SER A 36 -4.35 -3.77 2.62
C SER A 36 -3.24 -2.72 2.63
N MET A 37 -3.35 -1.71 1.77
CA MET A 37 -2.43 -0.59 1.66
C MET A 37 -3.21 0.70 1.38
N VAL A 38 -2.64 1.81 1.81
CA VAL A 38 -3.08 3.16 1.43
C VAL A 38 -1.85 3.93 0.98
N LEU A 39 -1.88 4.52 -0.22
CA LEU A 39 -0.70 5.19 -0.77
C LEU A 39 -0.44 6.52 -0.06
N SER A 40 0.83 6.80 0.25
CA SER A 40 1.25 8.02 0.97
C SER A 40 1.09 9.31 0.17
N LYS A 41 0.87 9.23 -1.16
CA LYS A 41 0.62 10.37 -2.06
C LYS A 41 -0.54 11.26 -1.62
N ALA A 42 -1.57 10.66 -1.01
CA ALA A 42 -2.73 11.38 -0.48
C ALA A 42 -3.16 10.72 0.84
N ALA A 43 -2.34 10.93 1.87
CA ALA A 43 -2.57 10.37 3.19
C ALA A 43 -2.03 11.27 4.31
N PHE A 44 -2.66 11.14 5.48
CA PHE A 44 -2.20 11.68 6.75
C PHE A 44 -1.68 10.55 7.64
N PHE A 45 -0.53 10.76 8.24
CA PHE A 45 0.03 9.85 9.23
C PHE A 45 0.92 10.61 10.21
N HIS A 46 1.11 10.03 11.39
CA HIS A 46 1.89 10.66 12.44
C HIS A 46 3.36 10.80 12.03
N ARG A 47 3.99 11.96 12.31
CA ARG A 47 5.41 12.25 11.97
C ARG A 47 6.38 11.15 12.41
N LYS A 48 6.08 10.46 13.52
CA LYS A 48 6.89 9.33 14.02
C LYS A 48 7.20 8.30 12.92
N TYR A 49 6.30 8.03 11.98
CA TYR A 49 6.53 7.05 10.92
C TYR A 49 7.58 7.51 9.91
N LEU A 50 7.80 8.82 9.75
CA LEU A 50 8.96 9.32 8.98
C LEU A 50 10.26 9.03 9.71
N SER A 51 10.31 9.25 11.04
CA SER A 51 11.49 8.90 11.85
C SER A 51 11.78 7.40 11.82
N LEU A 52 10.74 6.57 11.98
CA LEU A 52 10.86 5.11 11.86
C LEU A 52 11.35 4.70 10.47
N TYR A 53 10.81 5.32 9.40
CA TYR A 53 11.24 5.07 8.04
C TYR A 53 12.70 5.43 7.83
N THR A 54 13.18 6.55 8.37
CA THR A 54 14.57 6.99 8.17
C THR A 54 15.57 6.19 9.00
N ASN A 55 15.23 5.87 10.25
CA ASN A 55 16.19 5.38 11.24
C ASN A 55 16.07 3.89 11.56
N GLU A 56 14.86 3.31 11.46
CA GLU A 56 14.59 1.93 11.90
C GLU A 56 14.26 0.98 10.74
N MET A 57 13.83 1.49 9.59
CA MET A 57 13.57 0.67 8.42
C MET A 57 14.87 0.01 7.92
N PRO A 58 14.85 -1.30 7.59
CA PRO A 58 15.99 -1.99 7.02
C PRO A 58 16.64 -1.19 5.88
N ALA A 59 17.96 -1.00 5.96
CA ALA A 59 18.70 -0.23 4.95
C ALA A 59 18.49 -0.80 3.54
N SER A 60 18.37 -2.12 3.41
CA SER A 60 18.07 -2.81 2.14
C SER A 60 16.81 -2.28 1.46
N ILE A 61 15.75 -2.02 2.22
CA ILE A 61 14.48 -1.47 1.71
C ILE A 61 14.68 -0.03 1.26
N ARG A 62 15.33 0.81 2.08
CA ARG A 62 15.57 2.23 1.75
C ARG A 62 16.44 2.39 0.51
N GLU A 63 17.49 1.59 0.39
CA GLU A 63 18.37 1.56 -0.78
C GLU A 63 17.64 1.10 -2.03
N TYR A 64 16.81 0.05 -1.91
CA TYR A 64 16.01 -0.45 -3.01
C TYR A 64 15.01 0.60 -3.52
N VAL A 65 14.27 1.24 -2.62
CA VAL A 65 13.35 2.35 -2.95
C VAL A 65 14.10 3.49 -3.64
N THR A 66 15.23 3.90 -3.07
CA THR A 66 16.07 4.98 -3.62
C THR A 66 16.56 4.67 -5.04
N LYS A 67 17.08 3.46 -5.26
CA LYS A 67 17.60 3.00 -6.56
C LYS A 67 16.51 2.90 -7.62
N ASN A 68 15.35 2.37 -7.26
CA ASN A 68 14.25 2.14 -8.20
C ASN A 68 13.32 3.35 -8.39
N ARG A 69 13.45 4.37 -7.52
CA ARG A 69 12.59 5.57 -7.48
C ARG A 69 11.10 5.21 -7.54
N ASN A 70 10.70 4.18 -6.78
CA ASN A 70 9.34 3.67 -6.69
C ASN A 70 9.18 2.91 -5.35
N CYS A 71 7.93 2.64 -4.99
CA CYS A 71 7.54 1.79 -3.86
C CYS A 71 7.81 2.36 -2.47
N GLU A 72 8.10 3.66 -2.36
CA GLU A 72 8.18 4.38 -1.09
C GLU A 72 6.84 4.35 -0.34
N ASP A 73 5.73 4.38 -1.07
CA ASP A 73 4.37 4.29 -0.53
C ASP A 73 4.02 2.88 -0.02
N ILE A 74 4.45 1.84 -0.73
CA ILE A 74 4.35 0.44 -0.29
C ILE A 74 5.21 0.23 0.96
N ALA A 75 6.47 0.69 0.94
CA ALA A 75 7.37 0.58 2.09
C ALA A 75 6.79 1.30 3.33
N MET A 76 6.22 2.49 3.16
CA MET A 76 5.55 3.20 4.24
C MET A 76 4.33 2.42 4.77
N SER A 77 3.53 1.81 3.89
CA SER A 77 2.40 0.96 4.30
C SER A 77 2.86 -0.25 5.12
N PHE A 78 3.93 -0.93 4.67
CA PHE A 78 4.56 -2.05 5.38
C PHE A 78 5.04 -1.63 6.77
N LEU A 79 5.76 -0.51 6.86
CA LEU A 79 6.28 0.01 8.13
C LEU A 79 5.16 0.30 9.12
N VAL A 80 4.13 1.03 8.69
CA VAL A 80 3.01 1.40 9.56
C VAL A 80 2.24 0.16 10.02
N ALA A 81 1.98 -0.79 9.12
CA ALA A 81 1.29 -2.03 9.47
C ALA A 81 2.12 -2.86 10.44
N ASN A 82 3.43 -2.97 10.23
CA ASN A 82 4.33 -3.68 11.14
C ASN A 82 4.39 -3.04 12.53
N ALA A 83 4.48 -1.71 12.60
CA ALA A 83 4.59 -0.97 13.86
C ALA A 83 3.28 -0.92 14.66
N THR A 84 2.12 -1.14 14.02
CA THR A 84 0.81 -1.04 14.68
C THR A 84 0.08 -2.36 14.80
N GLY A 85 0.45 -3.38 14.01
CA GLY A 85 -0.33 -4.62 13.86
C GLY A 85 -1.72 -4.40 13.25
N ALA A 86 -1.99 -3.24 12.64
CA ALA A 86 -3.31 -2.83 12.19
C ALA A 86 -3.31 -2.37 10.72
N PRO A 87 -4.43 -2.52 10.00
CA PRO A 87 -4.56 -1.99 8.64
C PRO A 87 -4.61 -0.46 8.63
N GLN A 88 -4.23 0.16 7.51
CA GLN A 88 -4.45 1.59 7.30
C GLN A 88 -5.94 1.87 7.07
N ILE A 89 -6.38 3.11 7.28
CA ILE A 89 -7.79 3.50 7.12
C ILE A 89 -7.98 4.20 5.77
N TRP A 90 -8.86 3.65 4.94
CA TRP A 90 -9.34 4.27 3.71
C TRP A 90 -10.49 5.23 4.00
N VAL A 91 -10.33 6.48 3.55
CA VAL A 91 -11.39 7.51 3.55
C VAL A 91 -11.90 7.71 2.13
N LYS A 92 -13.22 7.67 1.94
CA LYS A 92 -13.86 8.07 0.69
C LYS A 92 -13.78 9.59 0.54
N GLY A 93 -13.12 10.06 -0.51
CA GLY A 93 -13.01 11.47 -0.85
C GLY A 93 -12.84 11.66 -2.36
N LYS A 94 -13.10 12.88 -2.84
CA LYS A 94 -12.78 13.27 -4.22
C LYS A 94 -11.30 13.66 -4.26
N ILE A 95 -10.47 12.88 -4.95
CA ILE A 95 -9.09 13.24 -5.25
C ILE A 95 -8.99 13.50 -6.75
N PHE A 96 -8.33 14.58 -7.12
CA PHE A 96 -7.96 14.86 -8.49
C PHE A 96 -6.44 14.74 -8.60
N GLU A 97 -5.96 13.79 -9.41
CA GLU A 97 -4.55 13.71 -9.73
C GLU A 97 -4.24 14.71 -10.84
N ILE A 98 -3.45 15.74 -10.52
CA ILE A 98 -3.02 16.74 -11.49
C ILE A 98 -1.69 16.25 -12.09
N GLY A 99 -1.74 15.70 -13.30
CA GLY A 99 -0.59 15.17 -14.04
C GLY A 99 -0.92 13.89 -14.80
N SER A 100 -0.75 13.90 -16.13
CA SER A 100 -1.23 12.85 -17.05
C SER A 100 -0.19 11.77 -17.38
N THR A 101 1.10 12.00 -17.15
CA THR A 101 2.19 11.12 -17.56
C THR A 101 3.17 10.92 -16.40
N GLY A 102 3.05 9.78 -15.72
CA GLY A 102 3.89 9.42 -14.58
C GLY A 102 4.31 7.96 -14.64
N ILE A 103 5.11 7.51 -13.68
CA ILE A 103 5.60 6.12 -13.61
C ILE A 103 4.43 5.11 -13.66
N SER A 104 3.24 5.49 -13.19
CA SER A 104 2.01 4.70 -13.22
C SER A 104 1.44 4.40 -14.60
N SER A 105 1.83 5.15 -15.65
CA SER A 105 1.37 4.91 -17.04
C SER A 105 2.26 3.95 -17.81
N LEU A 106 3.35 3.46 -17.21
CA LEU A 106 4.22 2.45 -17.81
C LEU A 106 3.60 1.05 -17.63
N GLY A 107 3.53 0.26 -18.71
CA GLY A 107 2.93 -1.09 -18.68
C GLY A 107 3.55 -2.05 -17.66
N SER A 108 4.82 -1.85 -17.28
CA SER A 108 5.52 -2.64 -16.26
C SER A 108 5.36 -2.14 -14.82
N HIS A 109 4.59 -1.07 -14.59
CA HIS A 109 4.48 -0.45 -13.28
C HIS A 109 3.89 -1.39 -12.21
N SER A 110 2.84 -2.15 -12.56
CA SER A 110 2.23 -3.11 -11.64
C SER A 110 3.18 -4.24 -11.29
N GLU A 111 3.95 -4.73 -12.27
CA GLU A 111 4.94 -5.79 -12.08
C GLU A 111 6.08 -5.34 -11.17
N ARG A 112 6.60 -4.12 -11.36
CA ARG A 112 7.61 -3.52 -10.47
C ARG A 112 7.10 -3.40 -9.04
N ARG A 113 5.83 -3.01 -8.85
CA ARG A 113 5.22 -2.95 -7.51
C ARG A 113 5.02 -4.33 -6.90
N THR A 114 4.66 -5.34 -7.70
CA THR A 114 4.66 -6.74 -7.26
C THR A 114 6.04 -7.18 -6.78
N GLN A 115 7.11 -6.84 -7.51
CA GLN A 115 8.48 -7.12 -7.07
C GLN A 115 8.82 -6.44 -5.74
N CYS A 116 8.41 -5.17 -5.56
CA CYS A 116 8.59 -4.46 -4.30
C CYS A 116 7.90 -5.17 -3.12
N VAL A 117 6.64 -5.59 -3.29
CA VAL A 117 5.90 -6.31 -2.23
C VAL A 117 6.66 -7.56 -1.81
N ASN A 118 7.07 -8.41 -2.75
CA ASN A 118 7.77 -9.66 -2.42
C ASN A 118 9.14 -9.40 -1.81
N ARG A 119 9.88 -8.41 -2.30
CA ARG A 119 11.17 -8.02 -1.72
C ARG A 119 11.01 -7.57 -0.27
N PHE A 120 10.03 -6.72 0.01
CA PHE A 120 9.80 -6.22 1.36
C PHE A 120 9.31 -7.32 2.30
N VAL A 121 8.51 -8.28 1.83
CA VAL A 121 8.16 -9.47 2.61
C VAL A 121 9.41 -10.24 3.03
N ALA A 122 10.35 -10.45 2.10
CA ALA A 122 11.61 -11.12 2.40
C ALA A 122 12.45 -10.33 3.42
N ASP A 123 12.58 -9.01 3.25
CA ASP A 123 13.33 -8.14 4.17
C ASP A 123 12.67 -8.05 5.57
N PHE A 124 11.34 -8.11 5.68
CA PHE A 124 10.60 -8.14 6.95
C PHE A 124 10.47 -9.55 7.56
N GLY A 125 10.79 -10.61 6.80
CA GLY A 125 10.63 -12.01 7.20
C GLY A 125 9.18 -12.51 7.29
N ARG A 126 8.20 -11.66 6.97
CA ARG A 126 6.75 -11.97 6.98
C ARG A 126 5.97 -10.93 6.20
N MET A 127 4.69 -11.19 5.91
CA MET A 127 3.76 -10.18 5.41
C MET A 127 3.19 -9.34 6.57
N PRO A 128 3.54 -8.04 6.72
CA PRO A 128 2.99 -7.22 7.78
C PRO A 128 1.63 -6.59 7.42
N LEU A 129 1.29 -6.52 6.12
CA LEU A 129 0.06 -5.88 5.67
C LEU A 129 -1.17 -6.69 6.07
N VAL A 130 -2.18 -6.02 6.60
CA VAL A 130 -3.44 -6.62 7.05
C VAL A 130 -4.56 -6.18 6.11
N SER A 131 -5.35 -7.13 5.61
CA SER A 131 -6.50 -6.83 4.76
C SER A 131 -7.69 -6.33 5.58
N THR A 132 -8.43 -5.36 5.04
CA THR A 132 -9.65 -4.83 5.64
C THR A 132 -10.62 -4.32 4.58
N SER A 133 -11.89 -4.22 4.95
CA SER A 133 -12.96 -3.58 4.16
C SER A 133 -13.46 -2.29 4.80
N VAL A 134 -12.89 -1.86 5.93
CA VAL A 134 -13.31 -0.66 6.65
C VAL A 134 -13.05 0.57 5.80
N LYS A 135 -14.10 1.35 5.56
CA LYS A 135 -14.05 2.59 4.78
C LYS A 135 -14.75 3.70 5.54
N ALA A 136 -14.00 4.73 5.88
CA ALA A 136 -14.53 5.95 6.46
C ALA A 136 -15.19 6.81 5.37
N VAL A 137 -16.34 7.37 5.69
CA VAL A 137 -17.25 8.04 4.76
C VAL A 137 -17.90 9.22 5.48
N ASP A 138 -18.15 10.31 4.77
CA ASP A 138 -18.84 11.48 5.34
C ASP A 138 -20.32 11.14 5.57
N SER A 139 -20.71 11.03 6.85
CA SER A 139 -22.07 10.70 7.29
C SER A 139 -23.19 11.52 6.65
N ARG A 140 -22.92 12.76 6.22
CA ARG A 140 -23.93 13.62 5.57
C ARG A 140 -24.30 13.14 4.16
N ASN A 141 -23.43 12.35 3.54
CA ASN A 141 -23.54 11.90 2.15
C ASN A 141 -23.87 10.40 2.03
N ILE A 142 -24.29 9.78 3.12
CA ILE A 142 -24.59 8.35 3.20
C ILE A 142 -25.82 8.17 4.07
N TRP A 143 -26.79 7.43 3.54
CA TRP A 143 -27.94 6.98 4.30
C TRP A 143 -27.49 5.79 5.15
N PHE A 144 -27.60 5.94 6.47
CA PHE A 144 -27.56 4.81 7.38
C PHE A 144 -28.95 4.17 7.34
N TRP A 145 -29.02 2.93 6.84
CA TRP A 145 -30.12 2.02 7.13
C TRP A 145 -29.65 1.05 8.20
#